data_AF-A0A9E1F0X1-F1
#
_entry.id   AF-A0A9E1F0X1-F1
#
_cell.length_a   1.000
_cell.length_b   1.000
_cell.length_c   1.000
_cell.angle_alpha   90.00
_cell.angle_beta   90.00
_cell.angle_gamma   90.00
#
_symmetry.space_group_name_H-M   'P 1'
#
loop_
_entity.id
_entity.type
_entity.pdbx_description
1 polymer ?
#
loop_
_entity_poly.entity_id
_entity_poly.type
_entity_poly.pdbx_seq_one_letter_code
_entity_poly.pdbx_strand_id
1 'polypeptide(L)'
;MIKFMNLVKNEYIKIFRRVSTWILIILVALAAIGFNSMLKIGQVYSERSSDSYYSDPKNAIQDMKNEINYLKQEKADGYEIDIERCNFMIDHKISYRDWRYDDISTLFEKKKSLFLAKSAGEITDQYSDEEKQIQNQLDMLSNNNWKAYYTLKVNTVKSDTMLSAEEKEAHAYAYRFMLDNDISPESNNWQVSLANIIMQRKIELISMGADQELSDEQLQAKQDLKDDILIDEYRLKNDIASAPENTGLNNLNEINFWSVLGLSTLMINVISLAIIIIAGASIANEFSSGTIKFLLINPVKRSKIFLSKYVMILTLSVFLILGFYVVNVLCAGILFGFDSITSPYLYAVDGAIHQMPGLSFVLWKYLLGSVNLIVMGTLAFAISSLLRNAALAIGVSVFALLGGNIIMSILGGMLKFDWARFLIFANVDLNAIIEGNTMFQGMTVGFSLAVIAVHMVVFFLTAWDGFMHRESI
;
A
#
# COMPACT_ATOMS: atom_id res chain seq x y z
N MET A 1 -9.87 34.94 -28.00
CA MET A 1 -9.24 33.67 -27.62
C MET A 1 -7.74 33.64 -27.96
N ILE A 2 -7.33 33.80 -29.23
CA ILE A 2 -5.91 33.78 -29.68
C ILE A 2 -4.98 34.72 -28.87
N LYS A 3 -5.39 35.96 -28.61
CA LYS A 3 -4.59 36.92 -27.83
C LYS A 3 -4.34 36.49 -26.37
N PHE A 4 -5.23 35.70 -25.76
CA PHE A 4 -5.07 35.21 -24.39
C PHE A 4 -4.13 34.01 -24.30
N MET A 5 -4.24 33.05 -25.23
CA MET A 5 -3.31 31.92 -25.32
C MET A 5 -1.87 32.38 -25.55
N ASN A 6 -1.66 33.47 -26.31
CA ASN A 6 -0.34 34.07 -26.46
C ASN A 6 0.23 34.60 -25.13
N LEU A 7 -0.61 35.12 -24.22
CA LEU A 7 -0.16 35.54 -22.90
C LEU A 7 0.25 34.33 -22.04
N VAL A 8 -0.57 33.27 -22.04
CA VAL A 8 -0.24 32.02 -21.34
C VAL A 8 1.08 31.44 -21.87
N LYS A 9 1.25 31.39 -23.20
CA LYS A 9 2.51 30.99 -23.85
C LYS A 9 3.69 31.85 -23.42
N ASN A 10 3.51 33.16 -23.30
CA ASN A 10 4.57 34.05 -22.84
C ASN A 10 4.96 33.78 -21.38
N GLU A 11 4.00 33.48 -20.50
CA GLU A 11 4.30 33.09 -19.12
C GLU A 11 5.07 31.76 -19.07
N TYR A 12 4.70 30.78 -19.91
CA TYR A 12 5.48 29.55 -20.08
C TYR A 12 6.92 29.82 -20.51
N ILE A 13 7.13 30.64 -21.55
CA ILE A 13 8.48 30.99 -22.03
C ILE A 13 9.30 31.65 -20.92
N LYS A 14 8.70 32.55 -20.13
CA LYS A 14 9.39 33.21 -19.01
C LYS A 14 9.86 32.20 -17.97
N ILE A 15 9.02 31.23 -17.62
CA ILE A 15 9.33 30.22 -16.59
C ILE A 15 10.37 29.24 -17.10
N PHE A 16 10.23 28.69 -18.30
CA PHE A 16 11.21 27.75 -18.87
C PHE A 16 12.55 28.39 -19.23
N ARG A 17 12.66 29.72 -19.28
CA ARG A 17 13.95 30.43 -19.37
C ARG A 17 14.70 30.51 -18.05
N ARG A 18 14.05 30.25 -16.92
CA ARG A 18 14.70 30.25 -15.60
C ARG A 18 15.39 28.91 -15.36
N VAL A 19 16.67 28.96 -15.01
CA VAL A 19 17.45 27.75 -14.67
C VAL A 19 16.81 27.00 -13.50
N SER A 20 16.25 27.72 -12.52
CA SER A 20 15.56 27.11 -11.36
C SER A 20 14.39 26.21 -11.74
N THR A 21 13.67 26.51 -12.83
CA THR A 21 12.56 25.67 -13.30
C THR A 21 13.07 24.32 -13.81
N TRP A 22 14.16 24.31 -14.57
CA TRP A 22 14.77 23.06 -15.04
C TRP A 22 15.33 22.24 -13.89
N ILE A 23 15.97 22.89 -12.91
CA ILE A 23 16.43 22.22 -11.69
C ILE A 23 15.26 21.55 -10.97
N LEU A 24 14.12 22.24 -10.80
CA LEU A 24 12.94 21.68 -10.15
C LEU A 24 12.35 20.49 -10.93
N ILE A 25 12.24 20.58 -12.26
CA ILE A 25 11.73 19.49 -13.10
C ILE A 25 12.65 18.26 -13.01
N ILE A 26 13.96 18.47 -13.08
CA ILE A 26 14.96 17.40 -12.92
C ILE A 26 14.85 16.79 -11.53
N LEU A 27 14.68 17.60 -10.48
CA LEU A 27 14.51 17.11 -9.11
C LEU A 27 13.25 16.24 -8.98
N VAL A 28 12.12 16.65 -9.57
CA VAL A 28 10.88 15.84 -9.58
C VAL A 28 11.10 14.51 -10.31
N ALA A 29 11.80 14.52 -11.45
CA ALA A 29 12.12 13.28 -12.17
C ALA A 29 13.07 12.38 -11.37
N LEU A 30 14.09 12.96 -10.72
CA LEU A 30 15.01 12.23 -9.83
C LEU A 30 14.29 11.68 -8.60
N ALA A 31 13.30 12.39 -8.06
CA ALA A 31 12.47 11.89 -6.97
C ALA A 31 11.66 10.66 -7.41
N ALA A 32 11.11 10.66 -8.63
CA ALA A 32 10.44 9.48 -9.19
C ALA A 32 11.39 8.28 -9.29
N ILE A 33 12.55 8.48 -9.91
CA ILE A 33 13.56 7.42 -10.11
C ILE A 33 14.08 6.92 -8.75
N GLY A 34 14.40 7.84 -7.84
CA GLY A 34 14.91 7.55 -6.51
C GLY A 34 13.90 6.77 -5.67
N PHE A 35 12.63 7.13 -5.71
CA PHE A 35 11.57 6.44 -4.99
C PHE A 35 11.39 5.00 -5.50
N ASN A 36 11.32 4.81 -6.82
CA ASN A 36 11.23 3.48 -7.43
C ASN A 36 12.47 2.62 -7.09
N SER A 37 13.66 3.22 -7.15
CA SER A 37 14.92 2.55 -6.80
C SER A 37 14.95 2.15 -5.33
N MET A 38 14.48 3.02 -4.43
CA MET A 38 14.39 2.74 -3.00
C MET A 38 13.44 1.57 -2.73
N LEU A 39 12.27 1.52 -3.37
CA LEU A 39 11.35 0.40 -3.24
C LEU A 39 11.95 -0.89 -3.81
N LYS A 40 12.69 -0.83 -4.93
CA LYS A 40 13.36 -2.01 -5.47
C LYS A 40 14.44 -2.53 -4.53
N ILE A 41 15.21 -1.63 -3.94
CA ILE A 41 16.18 -1.96 -2.89
C ILE A 41 15.45 -2.61 -1.71
N GLY A 42 14.33 -2.04 -1.26
CA GLY A 42 13.48 -2.61 -0.21
C GLY A 42 12.99 -4.02 -0.54
N GLN A 43 12.53 -4.26 -1.77
CA GLN A 43 12.13 -5.58 -2.26
C GLN A 43 13.29 -6.57 -2.17
N VAL A 44 14.45 -6.23 -2.72
CA VAL A 44 15.65 -7.10 -2.70
C VAL A 44 16.12 -7.37 -1.27
N TYR A 45 16.08 -6.37 -0.39
CA TYR A 45 16.39 -6.58 1.02
C TYR A 45 15.36 -7.47 1.71
N SER A 46 14.08 -7.34 1.41
CA SER A 46 13.03 -8.21 1.97
C SER A 46 13.19 -9.66 1.50
N GLU A 47 13.47 -9.88 0.21
CA GLU A 47 13.75 -11.20 -0.37
C GLU A 47 15.00 -11.82 0.27
N ARG A 48 16.10 -11.06 0.39
CA ARG A 48 17.34 -11.53 1.05
C ARG A 48 17.21 -11.74 2.56
N SER A 49 16.41 -10.91 3.24
CA SER A 49 16.15 -11.10 4.68
C SER A 49 15.23 -12.29 4.91
N SER A 50 14.38 -12.59 3.94
CA SER A 50 13.68 -13.86 3.89
C SER A 50 14.70 -15.01 3.70
N ASP A 51 15.77 -14.84 2.91
CA ASP A 51 16.92 -15.75 2.87
C ASP A 51 17.84 -15.65 4.12
N SER A 52 17.24 -15.66 5.31
CA SER A 52 17.88 -15.59 6.62
C SER A 52 18.90 -16.71 6.86
N TYR A 53 19.79 -16.53 7.84
CA TYR A 53 20.68 -17.60 8.35
C TYR A 53 19.94 -18.94 8.57
N TYR A 54 18.67 -18.89 8.99
CA TYR A 54 17.81 -20.07 9.21
C TYR A 54 17.22 -20.72 7.95
N SER A 55 17.31 -20.09 6.78
CA SER A 55 16.81 -20.66 5.51
C SER A 55 17.86 -21.43 4.73
N ASP A 56 19.17 -21.21 4.99
CA ASP A 56 20.23 -22.02 4.38
C ASP A 56 20.21 -23.43 4.99
N PRO A 57 19.97 -24.48 4.18
CA PRO A 57 19.95 -25.86 4.66
C PRO A 57 21.23 -26.25 5.42
N LYS A 58 22.38 -25.65 5.09
CA LYS A 58 23.65 -25.93 5.78
C LYS A 58 23.67 -25.39 7.20
N ASN A 59 23.13 -24.18 7.40
CA ASN A 59 23.06 -23.57 8.72
C ASN A 59 22.03 -24.29 9.59
N ALA A 60 20.86 -24.63 9.02
CA ALA A 60 19.85 -25.43 9.71
C ALA A 60 20.41 -26.78 10.18
N ILE A 61 21.16 -27.48 9.32
CA ILE A 61 21.85 -28.72 9.70
C ILE A 61 22.87 -28.48 10.82
N GLN A 62 23.62 -27.38 10.77
CA GLN A 62 24.63 -27.08 11.78
C GLN A 62 23.98 -26.76 13.13
N ASP A 63 22.87 -26.01 13.14
CA ASP A 63 22.12 -25.68 14.35
C ASP A 63 21.51 -26.93 14.98
N MET A 64 20.89 -27.81 14.17
CA MET A 64 20.40 -29.11 14.65
C MET A 64 21.52 -29.99 15.23
N LYS A 65 22.73 -29.95 14.66
CA LYS A 65 23.90 -30.64 15.24
C LYS A 65 24.33 -30.05 16.58
N ASN A 66 24.27 -28.73 16.72
CA ASN A 66 24.58 -28.05 17.98
C ASN A 66 23.53 -28.38 19.04
N GLU A 67 22.25 -28.40 18.67
CA GLU A 67 21.13 -28.80 19.52
C GLU A 67 21.30 -30.24 20.02
N ILE A 68 21.65 -31.19 19.14
CA ILE A 68 21.97 -32.58 19.53
C ILE A 68 23.09 -32.63 20.57
N ASN A 69 24.15 -31.84 20.40
CA ASN A 69 25.26 -31.81 21.35
C ASN A 69 24.83 -31.24 22.71
N TYR A 70 23.99 -30.22 22.72
CA TYR A 70 23.44 -29.63 23.94
C TYR A 70 22.50 -30.60 24.66
N LEU A 71 21.56 -31.22 23.94
CA LEU A 71 20.63 -32.22 24.49
C LEU A 71 21.36 -33.40 25.15
N LYS A 72 22.47 -33.86 24.56
CA LYS A 72 23.31 -34.91 25.14
C LYS A 72 24.00 -34.51 26.45
N GLN A 73 24.23 -33.22 26.66
CA GLN A 73 24.85 -32.70 27.88
C GLN A 73 23.82 -32.47 28.98
N GLU A 74 22.70 -31.83 28.66
CA GLU A 74 21.65 -31.49 29.63
C GLU A 74 20.88 -32.74 30.09
N LYS A 75 20.56 -33.65 29.16
CA LYS A 75 19.81 -34.89 29.42
C LYS A 75 18.48 -34.66 30.15
N ALA A 76 17.72 -33.66 29.72
CA ALA A 76 16.36 -33.43 30.19
C ALA A 76 15.44 -34.61 29.84
N ASP A 77 14.34 -34.80 30.55
CA ASP A 77 13.42 -35.93 30.29
C ASP A 77 12.90 -35.92 28.84
N GLY A 78 13.06 -37.07 28.16
CA GLY A 78 12.63 -37.25 26.77
C GLY A 78 13.58 -36.66 25.71
N TYR A 79 14.80 -36.23 26.09
CA TYR A 79 15.79 -35.67 25.16
C TYR A 79 16.16 -36.64 24.01
N GLU A 80 15.99 -37.95 24.19
CA GLU A 80 16.21 -38.93 23.12
C GLU A 80 15.28 -38.70 21.92
N ILE A 81 14.04 -38.30 22.18
CA ILE A 81 13.05 -38.00 21.12
C ILE A 81 13.38 -36.69 20.42
N ASP A 82 13.89 -35.69 21.14
CA ASP A 82 14.36 -34.44 20.54
C ASP A 82 15.59 -34.67 19.64
N ILE A 83 16.52 -35.53 20.05
CA ILE A 83 17.65 -35.94 19.21
C ILE A 83 17.15 -36.69 17.97
N GLU A 84 16.15 -37.57 18.12
CA GLU A 84 15.53 -38.26 17.00
C GLU A 84 14.90 -37.28 16.00
N ARG A 85 14.18 -36.26 16.48
CA ARG A 85 13.62 -35.17 15.66
C ARG A 85 14.70 -34.48 14.84
N CYS A 86 15.78 -34.05 15.49
CA CYS A 86 16.88 -33.36 14.81
C CYS A 86 17.52 -34.25 13.73
N ASN A 87 17.79 -35.52 14.04
CA ASN A 87 18.34 -36.45 13.05
C ASN A 87 17.37 -36.69 11.89
N PHE A 88 16.08 -36.87 12.17
CA PHE A 88 15.05 -37.04 11.15
C PHE A 88 15.01 -35.85 10.19
N MET A 89 15.06 -34.62 10.70
CA MET A 89 15.09 -33.41 9.88
C MET A 89 16.38 -33.32 9.04
N ILE A 90 17.55 -33.63 9.62
CA ILE A 90 18.83 -33.65 8.91
C ILE A 90 18.81 -34.67 7.77
N ASP A 91 18.38 -35.91 8.05
CA ASP A 91 18.40 -37.02 7.09
C ASP A 91 17.50 -36.76 5.88
N HIS A 92 16.37 -36.09 6.10
CA HIS A 92 15.40 -35.74 5.06
C HIS A 92 15.58 -34.32 4.50
N LYS A 93 16.67 -33.63 4.87
CA LYS A 93 17.05 -32.28 4.40
C LYS A 93 15.97 -31.22 4.66
N ILE A 94 15.33 -31.29 5.81
CA ILE A 94 14.22 -30.44 6.22
C ILE A 94 14.80 -29.21 6.93
N SER A 95 14.63 -28.05 6.32
CA SER A 95 15.02 -26.76 6.93
C SER A 95 13.89 -26.16 7.74
N TYR A 96 14.17 -25.10 8.50
CA TYR A 96 13.16 -24.35 9.26
C TYR A 96 12.06 -23.72 8.40
N ARG A 97 12.26 -23.60 7.08
CA ARG A 97 11.28 -23.07 6.12
C ARG A 97 10.63 -24.13 5.25
N ASP A 98 11.01 -25.39 5.44
CA ASP A 98 10.40 -26.49 4.72
C ASP A 98 8.95 -26.63 5.17
N TRP A 99 8.04 -26.82 4.23
CA TRP A 99 6.60 -26.93 4.51
C TRP A 99 6.25 -28.07 5.46
N ARG A 100 7.14 -29.07 5.60
CA ARG A 100 6.98 -30.22 6.50
C ARG A 100 7.39 -29.91 7.94
N TYR A 101 8.14 -28.84 8.16
CA TYR A 101 8.84 -28.57 9.42
C TYR A 101 7.90 -28.51 10.62
N ASP A 102 6.83 -27.71 10.54
CA ASP A 102 5.90 -27.49 11.65
C ASP A 102 5.13 -28.77 12.02
N ASP A 103 4.71 -29.54 11.01
CA ASP A 103 4.00 -30.79 11.21
C ASP A 103 4.90 -31.88 11.79
N ILE A 104 6.15 -31.99 11.31
CA ILE A 104 7.13 -32.91 11.89
C ILE A 104 7.42 -32.53 13.34
N SER A 105 7.63 -31.25 13.62
CA SER A 105 7.86 -30.76 14.98
C SER A 105 6.71 -31.15 15.89
N THR A 106 5.47 -30.91 15.47
CA THR A 106 4.25 -31.27 16.20
C THR A 106 4.15 -32.79 16.45
N LEU A 107 4.48 -33.60 15.44
CA LEU A 107 4.47 -35.05 15.56
C LEU A 107 5.51 -35.57 16.55
N PHE A 108 6.71 -34.99 16.57
CA PHE A 108 7.76 -35.34 17.53
C PHE A 108 7.44 -34.86 18.96
N GLU A 109 6.80 -33.70 19.13
CA GLU A 109 6.28 -33.28 20.44
C GLU A 109 5.23 -34.27 20.97
N LYS A 110 4.30 -34.71 20.11
CA LYS A 110 3.31 -35.74 20.48
C LYS A 110 3.99 -37.08 20.80
N LYS A 111 5.02 -37.46 20.03
CA LYS A 111 5.82 -38.67 20.29
C LYS A 111 6.51 -38.58 21.66
N LYS A 112 7.08 -37.42 21.99
CA LYS A 112 7.73 -37.16 23.28
C LYS A 112 6.74 -37.23 24.44
N SER A 113 5.55 -36.64 24.31
CA SER A 113 4.54 -36.73 25.36
C SER A 113 4.10 -38.18 25.64
N LEU A 114 3.94 -39.00 24.58
CA LEU A 114 3.61 -40.42 24.74
C LEU A 114 4.75 -41.20 25.40
N PHE A 115 5.99 -40.92 25.01
CA PHE A 115 7.17 -41.53 25.63
C PHE A 115 7.26 -41.22 27.13
N LEU A 116 7.02 -39.97 27.52
CA LEU A 116 7.03 -39.55 28.93
C LEU A 116 5.89 -40.18 29.73
N ALA A 117 4.68 -40.22 29.17
CA ALA A 117 3.52 -40.87 29.82
C ALA A 117 3.78 -42.35 30.09
N LYS A 118 4.33 -43.08 29.10
CA LYS A 118 4.74 -44.49 29.28
C LYS A 118 5.82 -44.65 30.33
N SER A 119 6.80 -43.74 30.35
CA SER A 119 7.89 -43.74 31.34
C SER A 119 7.39 -43.46 32.76
N ALA A 120 6.27 -42.73 32.89
CA ALA A 120 5.56 -42.51 34.16
C ALA A 120 4.63 -43.66 34.56
N GLY A 121 4.52 -44.72 33.75
CA GLY A 121 3.69 -45.90 34.03
C GLY A 121 2.25 -45.81 33.50
N GLU A 122 1.92 -44.77 32.73
CA GLU A 122 0.64 -44.67 32.02
C GLU A 122 0.74 -45.50 30.73
N ILE A 123 0.22 -46.72 30.74
CA ILE A 123 0.20 -47.60 29.56
C ILE A 123 -1.24 -47.96 29.23
N THR A 124 -1.69 -47.54 28.05
CA THR A 124 -3.00 -47.87 27.48
C THR A 124 -2.84 -48.39 26.05
N ASP A 125 -3.72 -49.28 25.60
CA ASP A 125 -3.69 -49.81 24.21
C ASP A 125 -3.79 -48.68 23.17
N GLN A 126 -4.49 -47.59 23.53
CA GLN A 126 -4.63 -46.39 22.72
C GLN A 126 -3.27 -45.75 22.36
N TYR A 127 -2.26 -45.83 23.24
CA TYR A 127 -0.94 -45.25 22.97
C TYR A 127 -0.20 -45.98 21.84
N SER A 128 -0.43 -47.29 21.67
CA SER A 128 0.20 -48.05 20.58
C SER A 128 -0.40 -47.67 19.21
N ASP A 129 -1.69 -47.39 19.15
CA ASP A 129 -2.35 -46.94 17.93
C ASP A 129 -1.94 -45.52 17.56
N GLU A 130 -1.82 -44.62 18.56
CA GLU A 130 -1.33 -43.26 18.34
C GLU A 130 0.13 -43.22 17.85
N GLU A 131 1.01 -44.07 18.37
CA GLU A 131 2.39 -44.19 17.88
C GLU A 131 2.44 -44.68 16.43
N LYS A 132 1.61 -45.66 16.06
CA LYS A 132 1.49 -46.10 14.66
C LYS A 132 1.02 -44.98 13.75
N GLN A 133 0.05 -44.17 14.19
CA GLN A 133 -0.42 -43.03 13.42
C GLN A 133 0.67 -41.99 13.23
N ILE A 134 1.43 -41.67 14.28
CA ILE A 134 2.57 -40.74 14.21
C ILE A 134 3.60 -41.25 13.20
N GLN A 135 3.98 -42.53 13.29
CA GLN A 135 4.98 -43.11 12.39
C GLN A 135 4.50 -43.08 10.93
N ASN A 136 3.25 -43.45 10.66
CA ASN A 136 2.68 -43.39 9.31
C ASN A 136 2.71 -41.97 8.73
N GLN A 137 2.47 -40.94 9.53
CA GLN A 137 2.54 -39.55 9.08
C GLN A 137 3.98 -39.09 8.85
N LEU A 138 4.92 -39.47 9.73
CA LEU A 138 6.34 -39.21 9.53
C LEU A 138 6.85 -39.86 8.23
N ASP A 139 6.47 -41.11 7.97
CA ASP A 139 6.82 -41.84 6.73
C ASP A 139 6.21 -41.19 5.47
N MET A 140 5.02 -40.60 5.59
CA MET A 140 4.40 -39.85 4.51
C MET A 140 5.17 -38.55 4.20
N LEU A 141 5.56 -37.80 5.24
CA LEU A 141 6.26 -36.52 5.11
C LEU A 141 7.72 -36.71 4.65
N SER A 142 8.40 -37.77 5.10
CA SER A 142 9.77 -38.10 4.67
C SER A 142 9.85 -38.40 3.17
N ASN A 143 8.83 -39.08 2.63
CA ASN A 143 8.74 -39.44 1.20
C ASN A 143 8.32 -38.28 0.28
N ASN A 144 8.22 -37.05 0.81
CA ASN A 144 7.75 -35.86 0.08
C ASN A 144 6.37 -36.06 -0.61
N ASN A 145 5.49 -36.87 0.00
CA ASN A 145 4.18 -37.18 -0.56
C ASN A 145 3.16 -36.08 -0.22
N TRP A 146 3.33 -34.91 -0.84
CA TRP A 146 2.50 -33.74 -0.59
C TRP A 146 1.02 -33.95 -0.90
N LYS A 147 0.66 -34.82 -1.86
CA LYS A 147 -0.73 -35.17 -2.17
C LYS A 147 -1.40 -35.91 -1.01
N ALA A 148 -0.72 -36.90 -0.45
CA ALA A 148 -1.21 -37.61 0.72
C ALA A 148 -1.31 -36.67 1.92
N TYR A 149 -0.35 -35.76 2.07
CA TYR A 149 -0.38 -34.73 3.12
C TYR A 149 -1.59 -33.80 3.01
N TYR A 150 -1.85 -33.19 1.86
CA TYR A 150 -3.03 -32.34 1.68
C TYR A 150 -4.33 -33.13 1.85
N THR A 151 -4.36 -34.39 1.38
CA THR A 151 -5.51 -35.28 1.58
C THR A 151 -5.75 -35.53 3.08
N LEU A 152 -4.68 -35.77 3.85
CA LEU A 152 -4.74 -35.89 5.30
C LEU A 152 -5.32 -34.61 5.92
N LYS A 153 -4.79 -33.43 5.57
CA LYS A 153 -5.27 -32.14 6.11
C LYS A 153 -6.76 -31.91 5.84
N VAL A 154 -7.21 -32.15 4.60
CA VAL A 154 -8.63 -32.05 4.24
C VAL A 154 -9.48 -33.03 5.04
N ASN A 155 -9.03 -34.28 5.21
CA ASN A 155 -9.78 -35.29 5.97
C ASN A 155 -9.84 -34.99 7.46
N THR A 156 -8.74 -34.51 8.06
CA THR A 156 -8.69 -34.09 9.46
C THR A 156 -9.74 -33.01 9.73
N VAL A 157 -9.76 -31.95 8.91
CA VAL A 157 -10.77 -30.88 9.01
C VAL A 157 -12.19 -31.42 8.83
N LYS A 158 -12.43 -32.27 7.83
CA LYS A 158 -13.76 -32.87 7.59
C LYS A 158 -14.25 -33.73 8.77
N SER A 159 -13.35 -34.45 9.41
CA SER A 159 -13.64 -35.36 10.52
C SER A 159 -13.86 -34.63 11.86
N ASP A 160 -13.44 -33.37 11.98
CA ASP A 160 -13.58 -32.60 13.21
C ASP A 160 -15.08 -32.35 13.51
N THR A 161 -15.57 -32.85 14.63
CA THR A 161 -16.97 -32.71 15.02
C THR A 161 -17.29 -31.34 15.63
N MET A 162 -16.27 -30.55 15.97
CA MET A 162 -16.42 -29.22 16.57
C MET A 162 -16.67 -28.13 15.53
N LEU A 163 -16.30 -28.38 14.28
CA LEU A 163 -16.47 -27.43 13.17
C LEU A 163 -17.84 -27.60 12.49
N SER A 164 -18.49 -26.48 12.19
CA SER A 164 -19.64 -26.39 11.30
C SER A 164 -19.27 -26.74 9.85
N ALA A 165 -20.28 -26.94 9.00
CA ALA A 165 -20.03 -27.24 7.58
C ALA A 165 -19.29 -26.10 6.85
N GLU A 166 -19.59 -24.84 7.21
CA GLU A 166 -18.97 -23.66 6.63
C GLU A 166 -17.51 -23.51 7.09
N GLU A 167 -17.23 -23.72 8.38
CA GLU A 167 -15.87 -23.72 8.92
C GLU A 167 -15.03 -24.84 8.29
N LYS A 168 -15.60 -26.03 8.12
CA LYS A 168 -14.91 -27.14 7.42
C LYS A 168 -14.52 -26.78 6.01
N GLU A 169 -15.39 -26.08 5.29
CA GLU A 169 -15.08 -25.63 3.94
C GLU A 169 -13.96 -24.58 3.95
N ALA A 170 -14.03 -23.60 4.85
CA ALA A 170 -13.01 -22.55 4.98
C ALA A 170 -11.63 -23.16 5.32
N HIS A 171 -11.55 -23.95 6.40
CA HIS A 171 -10.29 -24.55 6.87
C HIS A 171 -9.66 -25.56 5.89
N ALA A 172 -10.45 -26.14 4.98
CA ALA A 172 -9.94 -27.06 3.96
C ALA A 172 -9.67 -26.37 2.60
N TYR A 173 -10.00 -25.08 2.45
CA TYR A 173 -10.06 -24.41 1.16
C TYR A 173 -8.73 -24.47 0.39
N ALA A 174 -7.64 -24.01 1.03
CA ALA A 174 -6.32 -23.97 0.42
C ALA A 174 -5.90 -25.38 -0.03
N TYR A 175 -5.85 -26.34 0.89
CA TYR A 175 -5.43 -27.72 0.61
C TYR A 175 -6.23 -28.38 -0.52
N ARG A 176 -7.55 -28.16 -0.55
CA ARG A 176 -8.41 -28.64 -1.64
C ARG A 176 -8.04 -27.99 -2.96
N PHE A 177 -7.90 -26.67 -2.98
CA PHE A 177 -7.50 -25.93 -4.18
C PHE A 177 -6.15 -26.41 -4.73
N MET A 178 -5.14 -26.60 -3.87
CA MET A 178 -3.83 -27.09 -4.32
C MET A 178 -3.88 -28.54 -4.84
N LEU A 179 -4.67 -29.41 -4.22
CA LEU A 179 -4.90 -30.78 -4.70
C LEU A 179 -5.57 -30.80 -6.08
N ASP A 180 -6.65 -30.02 -6.23
CA ASP A 180 -7.45 -29.99 -7.46
C ASP A 180 -6.65 -29.45 -8.66
N ASN A 181 -5.65 -28.60 -8.41
CA ASN A 181 -4.80 -27.97 -9.43
C ASN A 181 -3.40 -28.58 -9.54
N ASP A 182 -3.12 -29.68 -8.86
CA ASP A 182 -1.82 -30.36 -8.86
C ASP A 182 -0.61 -29.47 -8.44
N ILE A 183 -0.82 -28.59 -7.45
CA ILE A 183 0.18 -27.61 -6.99
C ILE A 183 0.87 -28.14 -5.72
N SER A 184 2.20 -28.29 -5.77
CA SER A 184 2.97 -28.73 -4.59
C SER A 184 3.27 -27.58 -3.61
N PRO A 185 3.43 -27.86 -2.31
CA PRO A 185 3.83 -26.86 -1.32
C PRO A 185 5.20 -26.23 -1.59
N GLU A 186 6.08 -26.95 -2.26
CA GLU A 186 7.43 -26.47 -2.67
C GLU A 186 7.40 -25.61 -3.93
N SER A 187 6.25 -25.51 -4.61
CA SER A 187 6.15 -24.72 -5.83
C SER A 187 6.30 -23.23 -5.50
N ASN A 188 7.12 -22.51 -6.27
CA ASN A 188 7.19 -21.05 -6.22
C ASN A 188 6.00 -20.44 -7.00
N ASN A 189 4.79 -20.91 -6.69
CA ASN A 189 3.55 -20.51 -7.36
C ASN A 189 2.77 -19.55 -6.46
N TRP A 190 2.51 -18.34 -6.97
CA TRP A 190 1.74 -17.30 -6.29
C TRP A 190 0.35 -17.77 -5.83
N GLN A 191 -0.23 -18.75 -6.54
CA GLN A 191 -1.53 -19.32 -6.21
C GLN A 191 -1.54 -20.00 -4.84
N VAL A 192 -0.40 -20.54 -4.38
CA VAL A 192 -0.27 -21.13 -3.04
C VAL A 192 -0.48 -20.06 -1.98
N SER A 193 0.20 -18.93 -2.10
CA SER A 193 0.06 -17.79 -1.19
C SER A 193 -1.37 -17.27 -1.20
N LEU A 194 -1.93 -17.01 -2.38
CA LEU A 194 -3.27 -16.43 -2.49
C LEU A 194 -4.37 -17.37 -1.96
N ALA A 195 -4.30 -18.67 -2.23
CA ALA A 195 -5.28 -19.61 -1.70
C ALA A 195 -5.19 -19.77 -0.16
N ASN A 196 -3.99 -19.63 0.43
CA ASN A 196 -3.84 -19.54 1.89
C ASN A 196 -4.43 -18.24 2.44
N ILE A 197 -4.24 -17.09 1.77
CA ILE A 197 -4.87 -15.81 2.14
C ILE A 197 -6.40 -15.94 2.11
N ILE A 198 -6.97 -16.50 1.04
CA ILE A 198 -8.42 -16.72 0.94
C ILE A 198 -8.91 -17.62 2.07
N MET A 199 -8.19 -18.71 2.36
CA MET A 199 -8.52 -19.60 3.49
C MET A 199 -8.59 -18.81 4.81
N GLN A 200 -7.58 -18.00 5.12
CA GLN A 200 -7.55 -17.21 6.35
C GLN A 200 -8.69 -16.18 6.40
N ARG A 201 -8.95 -15.46 5.29
CA ARG A 201 -10.04 -14.49 5.21
C ARG A 201 -11.42 -15.15 5.36
N LYS A 202 -11.61 -16.35 4.82
CA LYS A 202 -12.86 -17.12 5.02
C LYS A 202 -13.05 -17.50 6.49
N ILE A 203 -11.99 -17.93 7.17
CA ILE A 203 -12.03 -18.23 8.61
C ILE A 203 -12.37 -16.96 9.41
N GLU A 204 -11.70 -15.85 9.10
CA GLU A 204 -11.97 -14.55 9.73
C GLU A 204 -13.42 -14.11 9.53
N LEU A 205 -13.94 -14.19 8.30
CA LEU A 205 -15.32 -13.83 7.95
C LEU A 205 -16.35 -14.61 8.77
N ILE A 206 -16.10 -15.91 8.99
CA ILE A 206 -16.97 -16.75 9.81
C ILE A 206 -16.86 -16.34 11.29
N SER A 207 -15.64 -16.08 11.77
CA SER A 207 -15.41 -15.69 13.18
C SER A 207 -16.02 -14.35 13.57
N MET A 208 -16.34 -13.48 12.59
CA MET A 208 -17.01 -12.20 12.85
C MET A 208 -18.45 -12.34 13.37
N GLY A 209 -19.09 -13.52 13.24
CA GLY A 209 -20.42 -13.75 13.79
C GLY A 209 -21.56 -13.12 12.99
N ALA A 210 -22.75 -13.03 13.58
CA ALA A 210 -23.96 -12.59 12.89
C ALA A 210 -24.05 -11.06 12.74
N ASP A 211 -24.56 -10.58 11.60
CA ASP A 211 -24.62 -9.14 11.27
C ASP A 211 -25.37 -8.30 12.32
N GLN A 212 -26.31 -8.90 13.05
CA GLN A 212 -27.10 -8.25 14.10
C GLN A 212 -26.29 -7.89 15.35
N GLU A 213 -25.14 -8.53 15.55
CA GLU A 213 -24.26 -8.34 16.72
C GLU A 213 -23.12 -7.35 16.42
N LEU A 214 -23.04 -6.84 15.18
CA LEU A 214 -21.96 -6.00 14.70
C LEU A 214 -22.34 -4.52 14.75
N SER A 215 -21.36 -3.68 15.08
CA SER A 215 -21.47 -2.23 14.84
C SER A 215 -21.46 -1.94 13.33
N ASP A 216 -21.88 -0.73 12.94
CA ASP A 216 -21.84 -0.30 11.53
C ASP A 216 -20.42 -0.39 10.93
N GLU A 217 -19.39 -0.10 11.72
CA GLU A 217 -17.99 -0.21 11.32
C GLU A 217 -17.57 -1.67 11.09
N GLN A 218 -17.99 -2.57 11.98
CA GLN A 218 -17.71 -4.00 11.83
C GLN A 218 -18.50 -4.60 10.66
N LEU A 219 -19.71 -4.12 10.40
CA LEU A 219 -20.51 -4.55 9.26
C LEU A 219 -19.85 -4.12 7.94
N GLN A 220 -19.32 -2.90 7.88
CA GLN A 220 -18.54 -2.43 6.73
C GLN A 220 -17.28 -3.28 6.55
N ALA A 221 -16.49 -3.49 7.60
CA ALA A 221 -15.29 -4.33 7.53
C ALA A 221 -15.63 -5.77 7.08
N LYS A 222 -16.77 -6.31 7.51
CA LYS A 222 -17.25 -7.63 7.08
C LYS A 222 -17.60 -7.65 5.60
N GLN A 223 -18.19 -6.56 5.09
CA GLN A 223 -18.50 -6.43 3.67
C GLN A 223 -17.21 -6.29 2.84
N ASP A 224 -16.27 -5.46 3.28
CA ASP A 224 -14.96 -5.29 2.62
C ASP A 224 -14.23 -6.63 2.55
N LEU A 225 -14.26 -7.43 3.63
CA LEU A 225 -13.65 -8.76 3.67
C LEU A 225 -14.32 -9.73 2.68
N LYS A 226 -15.65 -9.68 2.52
CA LYS A 226 -16.37 -10.47 1.50
C LYS A 226 -15.94 -10.08 0.08
N ASP A 227 -15.84 -8.79 -0.17
CA ASP A 227 -15.45 -8.24 -1.46
C ASP A 227 -14.01 -8.63 -1.81
N ASP A 228 -13.10 -8.57 -0.84
CA ASP A 228 -11.72 -9.02 -0.94
C ASP A 228 -11.61 -10.52 -1.27
N ILE A 229 -12.42 -11.37 -0.61
CA ILE A 229 -12.48 -12.82 -0.92
C ILE A 229 -12.96 -13.04 -2.36
N LEU A 230 -14.02 -12.34 -2.79
CA LEU A 230 -14.55 -12.46 -4.15
C LEU A 230 -13.51 -12.05 -5.20
N ILE A 231 -12.75 -10.99 -4.94
CA ILE A 231 -11.67 -10.52 -5.83
C ILE A 231 -10.55 -11.56 -5.92
N ASP A 232 -10.11 -12.13 -4.80
CA ASP A 232 -9.02 -13.10 -4.80
C ASP A 232 -9.40 -14.44 -5.42
N GLU A 233 -10.64 -14.90 -5.20
CA GLU A 233 -11.19 -16.06 -5.92
C GLU A 233 -11.26 -15.81 -7.43
N TYR A 234 -11.67 -14.60 -7.83
CA TYR A 234 -11.67 -14.19 -9.23
C TYR A 234 -10.25 -14.20 -9.81
N ARG A 235 -9.25 -13.71 -9.08
CA ARG A 235 -7.85 -13.73 -9.49
C ARG A 235 -7.33 -15.15 -9.71
N LEU A 236 -7.58 -16.06 -8.76
CA LEU A 236 -7.20 -17.48 -8.91
C LEU A 236 -7.82 -18.11 -10.15
N LYS A 237 -9.12 -17.89 -10.36
CA LYS A 237 -9.85 -18.47 -11.48
C LYS A 237 -9.39 -17.96 -12.85
N ASN A 238 -8.91 -16.73 -12.91
CA ASN A 238 -8.51 -16.07 -14.16
C ASN A 238 -6.98 -15.94 -14.32
N ASP A 239 -6.20 -16.61 -13.49
CA ASP A 239 -4.73 -16.61 -13.52
C ASP A 239 -4.11 -15.20 -13.42
N ILE A 240 -4.67 -14.36 -12.54
CA ILE A 240 -4.21 -12.98 -12.31
C ILE A 240 -3.28 -12.92 -11.10
N ALA A 241 -1.98 -13.11 -11.34
CA ALA A 241 -0.97 -13.12 -10.28
C ALA A 241 -0.89 -11.79 -9.51
N SER A 242 -0.83 -10.67 -10.24
CA SER A 242 -0.68 -9.34 -9.66
C SER A 242 -1.65 -8.37 -10.32
N ALA A 243 -2.40 -7.64 -9.50
CA ALA A 243 -3.38 -6.65 -9.93
C ALA A 243 -3.11 -5.32 -9.22
N PRO A 244 -3.56 -4.19 -9.79
CA PRO A 244 -3.64 -2.94 -9.06
C PRO A 244 -4.53 -3.08 -7.83
N GLU A 245 -4.11 -2.51 -6.72
CA GLU A 245 -4.82 -2.53 -5.43
C GLU A 245 -4.75 -1.14 -4.79
N ASN A 246 -5.55 -0.89 -3.75
CA ASN A 246 -5.45 0.32 -2.94
C ASN A 246 -4.23 0.22 -2.00
N THR A 247 -3.04 0.45 -2.55
CA THR A 247 -1.80 0.36 -1.77
C THR A 247 -1.51 1.65 -1.00
N GLY A 248 -1.44 1.53 0.32
CA GLY A 248 -0.93 2.56 1.23
C GLY A 248 0.28 2.06 2.02
N LEU A 249 0.96 2.96 2.75
CA LEU A 249 2.13 2.60 3.56
C LEU A 249 1.81 1.54 4.63
N ASN A 250 0.59 1.55 5.15
CA ASN A 250 0.16 0.66 6.23
C ASN A 250 -0.36 -0.71 5.74
N ASN A 251 -0.68 -0.83 4.45
CA ASN A 251 -1.31 -2.02 3.86
C ASN A 251 -0.47 -2.56 2.69
N LEU A 252 0.86 -2.52 2.83
CA LEU A 252 1.78 -3.00 1.81
C LEU A 252 2.07 -4.49 2.03
N ASN A 253 1.44 -5.34 1.23
CA ASN A 253 1.65 -6.79 1.28
C ASN A 253 2.91 -7.21 0.50
N GLU A 254 3.03 -6.76 -0.75
CA GLU A 254 4.13 -7.10 -1.64
C GLU A 254 4.62 -5.88 -2.40
N ILE A 255 5.94 -5.81 -2.64
CA ILE A 255 6.54 -4.77 -3.47
C ILE A 255 6.62 -5.28 -4.91
N ASN A 256 5.74 -4.79 -5.77
CA ASN A 256 5.63 -5.17 -7.18
C ASN A 256 5.32 -3.94 -8.04
N PHE A 257 5.15 -4.14 -9.35
CA PHE A 257 4.84 -3.08 -10.31
C PHE A 257 3.66 -2.18 -9.86
N TRP A 258 2.56 -2.79 -9.40
CA TRP A 258 1.34 -2.06 -9.05
C TRP A 258 1.43 -1.35 -7.71
N SER A 259 1.99 -2.01 -6.69
CA SER A 259 2.10 -1.41 -5.35
C SER A 259 3.05 -0.20 -5.34
N VAL A 260 4.11 -0.24 -6.16
CA VAL A 260 5.02 0.89 -6.39
C VAL A 260 4.29 2.07 -7.02
N LEU A 261 3.46 1.83 -8.03
CA LEU A 261 2.64 2.87 -8.66
C LEU A 261 1.61 3.45 -7.70
N GLY A 262 0.97 2.63 -6.85
CA GLY A 262 0.09 3.11 -5.79
C GLY A 262 0.83 4.02 -4.80
N LEU A 263 1.94 3.53 -4.22
CA LEU A 263 2.73 4.25 -3.21
C LEU A 263 3.36 5.55 -3.75
N SER A 264 3.70 5.59 -5.04
CA SER A 264 4.30 6.78 -5.65
C SER A 264 3.37 8.00 -5.63
N THR A 265 2.06 7.83 -5.38
CA THR A 265 1.13 8.95 -5.15
C THR A 265 1.53 9.81 -3.94
N LEU A 266 2.23 9.25 -2.95
CA LEU A 266 2.79 9.98 -1.80
C LEU A 266 3.79 11.07 -2.24
N MET A 267 4.47 10.85 -3.37
CA MET A 267 5.44 11.79 -3.93
C MET A 267 4.79 12.98 -4.65
N ILE A 268 3.46 13.00 -4.83
CA ILE A 268 2.74 14.16 -5.38
C ILE A 268 2.99 15.40 -4.52
N ASN A 269 3.19 15.25 -3.21
CA ASN A 269 3.55 16.38 -2.32
C ASN A 269 4.88 17.05 -2.68
N VAL A 270 5.84 16.30 -3.24
CA VAL A 270 7.11 16.88 -3.76
C VAL A 270 6.85 17.72 -5.00
N ILE A 271 5.92 17.27 -5.87
CA ILE A 271 5.48 18.04 -7.04
C ILE A 271 4.73 19.29 -6.57
N SER A 272 3.90 19.19 -5.52
CA SER A 272 3.22 20.33 -4.91
C SER A 272 4.21 21.37 -4.42
N LEU A 273 5.32 20.95 -3.81
CA LEU A 273 6.40 21.86 -3.39
C LEU A 273 6.99 22.62 -4.59
N ALA A 274 7.26 21.94 -5.71
CA ALA A 274 7.76 22.58 -6.92
C ALA A 274 6.78 23.62 -7.47
N ILE A 275 5.48 23.29 -7.50
CA ILE A 275 4.42 24.21 -7.90
C ILE A 275 4.30 25.40 -6.95
N ILE A 276 4.38 25.18 -5.63
CA ILE A 276 4.37 26.25 -4.62
C ILE A 276 5.53 27.21 -4.82
N ILE A 277 6.73 26.72 -5.13
CA ILE A 277 7.90 27.58 -5.39
C ILE A 277 7.64 28.47 -6.61
N ILE A 278 7.10 27.90 -7.69
CA ILE A 278 6.81 28.64 -8.93
C ILE A 278 5.65 29.64 -8.72
N ALA A 279 4.56 29.20 -8.08
CA ALA A 279 3.37 30.00 -7.81
C ALA A 279 3.66 31.13 -6.81
N GLY A 280 4.33 30.81 -5.70
CA GLY A 280 4.76 31.74 -4.65
C GLY A 280 5.72 32.81 -5.16
N ALA A 281 6.58 32.48 -6.13
CA ALA A 281 7.48 33.42 -6.77
C ALA A 281 6.86 34.18 -7.96
N SER A 282 5.65 33.82 -8.42
CA SER A 282 5.10 34.30 -9.68
C SER A 282 4.81 35.80 -9.70
N ILE A 283 4.14 36.30 -8.64
CA ILE A 283 3.76 37.71 -8.50
C ILE A 283 4.75 38.43 -7.57
N ALA A 284 5.12 37.83 -6.45
CA ALA A 284 5.98 38.45 -5.46
C ALA A 284 7.35 38.90 -6.01
N ASN A 285 7.94 38.17 -6.97
CA ASN A 285 9.19 38.60 -7.62
C ASN A 285 9.03 39.81 -8.53
N GLU A 286 7.85 40.01 -9.13
CA GLU A 286 7.61 41.17 -9.99
C GLU A 286 7.48 42.45 -9.15
N PHE A 287 6.95 42.33 -7.93
CA PHE A 287 6.94 43.40 -6.95
C PHE A 287 8.33 43.68 -6.40
N SER A 288 9.09 42.66 -5.97
CA SER A 288 10.41 42.86 -5.38
C SER A 288 11.44 43.42 -6.36
N SER A 289 11.36 43.03 -7.64
CA SER A 289 12.23 43.54 -8.71
C SER A 289 11.78 44.87 -9.30
N GLY A 290 10.62 45.40 -8.90
CA GLY A 290 10.02 46.61 -9.47
C GLY A 290 9.52 46.47 -10.91
N THR A 291 9.61 45.28 -11.50
CA THR A 291 9.17 45.00 -12.88
C THR A 291 7.65 45.07 -13.05
N ILE A 292 6.89 45.06 -11.94
CA ILE A 292 5.46 45.34 -11.95
C ILE A 292 5.16 46.66 -12.67
N LYS A 293 5.98 47.71 -12.49
CA LYS A 293 5.80 49.01 -13.15
C LYS A 293 5.87 48.93 -14.68
N PHE A 294 6.69 48.03 -15.23
CA PHE A 294 6.75 47.79 -16.68
C PHE A 294 5.51 47.05 -17.19
N LEU A 295 4.89 46.19 -16.37
CA LEU A 295 3.61 45.57 -16.72
C LEU A 295 2.47 46.60 -16.80
N LEU A 296 2.58 47.72 -16.07
CA LEU A 296 1.58 48.79 -16.09
C LEU A 296 1.60 49.66 -17.34
N ILE A 297 2.74 49.69 -18.04
CA ILE A 297 2.92 50.48 -19.26
C ILE A 297 2.42 49.71 -20.49
N ASN A 298 2.26 48.38 -20.38
CA ASN A 298 1.81 47.54 -21.49
C ASN A 298 0.31 47.74 -21.78
N PRO A 299 -0.12 47.73 -23.07
CA PRO A 299 -1.52 47.95 -23.49
C PRO A 299 -2.46 46.76 -23.19
N VAL A 300 -2.14 45.92 -22.21
CA VAL A 300 -2.88 44.71 -21.84
C VAL A 300 -3.52 44.91 -20.47
N LYS A 301 -4.83 44.62 -20.35
CA LYS A 301 -5.54 44.68 -19.06
C LYS A 301 -4.89 43.77 -18.02
N ARG A 302 -4.67 44.29 -16.80
CA ARG A 302 -4.07 43.56 -15.65
C ARG A 302 -4.74 42.22 -15.38
N SER A 303 -6.07 42.17 -15.48
CA SER A 303 -6.87 40.94 -15.36
C SER A 303 -6.45 39.82 -16.30
N LYS A 304 -6.06 40.15 -17.54
CA LYS A 304 -5.61 39.15 -18.51
C LYS A 304 -4.21 38.62 -18.18
N ILE A 305 -3.35 39.46 -17.59
CA ILE A 305 -2.01 39.07 -17.15
C ILE A 305 -2.14 38.14 -15.94
N PHE A 306 -2.90 38.54 -14.92
CA PHE A 306 -3.21 37.72 -13.76
C PHE A 306 -3.76 36.35 -14.16
N LEU A 307 -4.81 36.34 -14.99
CA LEU A 307 -5.44 35.10 -15.42
C LEU A 307 -4.49 34.22 -16.24
N SER A 308 -3.62 34.82 -17.07
CA SER A 308 -2.62 34.05 -17.82
C SER A 308 -1.59 33.35 -16.92
N LYS A 309 -1.18 34.00 -15.83
CA LYS A 309 -0.30 33.40 -14.82
C LYS A 309 -1.00 32.26 -14.07
N TYR A 310 -2.24 32.49 -13.64
CA TYR A 310 -3.01 31.48 -12.92
C TYR A 310 -3.26 30.24 -13.79
N VAL A 311 -3.71 30.43 -15.03
CA VAL A 311 -3.92 29.33 -15.99
C VAL A 311 -2.62 28.58 -16.26
N MET A 312 -1.50 29.29 -16.44
CA MET A 312 -0.19 28.66 -16.64
C MET A 312 0.20 27.78 -15.44
N ILE A 313 -0.04 28.22 -14.19
CA ILE A 313 0.23 27.41 -12.99
C ILE A 313 -0.63 26.14 -13.01
N LEU A 314 -1.94 26.26 -13.26
CA LEU A 314 -2.84 25.10 -13.33
C LEU A 314 -2.45 24.11 -14.42
N THR A 315 -2.11 24.59 -15.62
CA THR A 315 -1.72 23.70 -16.72
C THR A 315 -0.33 23.10 -16.50
N LEU A 316 0.60 23.84 -15.86
CA LEU A 316 1.90 23.30 -15.46
C LEU A 316 1.75 22.18 -14.42
N SER A 317 0.87 22.38 -13.43
CA SER A 317 0.52 21.35 -12.44
C SER A 317 0.08 20.05 -13.09
N VAL A 318 -0.84 20.11 -14.07
CA VAL A 318 -1.32 18.95 -14.81
C VAL A 318 -0.17 18.29 -15.59
N PHE A 319 0.66 19.07 -16.30
CA PHE A 319 1.78 18.51 -17.07
C PHE A 319 2.83 17.83 -16.18
N LEU A 320 3.14 18.40 -15.00
CA LEU A 320 4.09 17.78 -14.08
C LEU A 320 3.56 16.46 -13.52
N ILE A 321 2.27 16.37 -13.19
CA ILE A 321 1.67 15.13 -12.70
C ILE A 321 1.63 14.07 -13.79
N LEU A 322 1.21 14.42 -15.00
CA LEU A 322 1.20 13.47 -16.12
C LEU A 322 2.62 13.00 -16.47
N GLY A 323 3.59 13.91 -16.48
CA GLY A 323 5.00 13.57 -16.67
C GLY A 323 5.52 12.66 -15.57
N PHE A 324 5.21 12.95 -14.30
CA PHE A 324 5.58 12.12 -13.16
C PHE A 324 4.95 10.73 -13.24
N TYR A 325 3.67 10.63 -13.59
CA TYR A 325 2.98 9.35 -13.82
C TYR A 325 3.70 8.51 -14.89
N VAL A 326 4.00 9.09 -16.05
CA VAL A 326 4.70 8.39 -17.13
C VAL A 326 6.09 7.91 -16.68
N VAL A 327 6.86 8.76 -15.99
CA VAL A 327 8.18 8.36 -15.46
C VAL A 327 8.04 7.22 -14.46
N ASN A 328 7.05 7.24 -13.56
CA ASN A 328 6.83 6.16 -12.61
C ASN A 328 6.43 4.85 -13.29
N VAL A 329 5.53 4.87 -14.29
CA VAL A 329 5.18 3.67 -15.07
C VAL A 329 6.41 3.06 -15.75
N LEU A 330 7.26 3.90 -16.35
CA LEU A 330 8.49 3.44 -16.99
C LEU A 330 9.49 2.88 -15.97
N CYS A 331 9.73 3.58 -14.87
CA CYS A 331 10.65 3.14 -13.83
C CYS A 331 10.18 1.85 -13.15
N ALA A 332 8.89 1.76 -12.80
CA ALA A 332 8.29 0.58 -12.21
C ALA A 332 8.43 -0.61 -13.15
N GLY A 333 8.13 -0.44 -14.44
CA GLY A 333 8.27 -1.52 -15.40
C GLY A 333 9.71 -1.97 -15.63
N ILE A 334 10.68 -1.04 -15.63
CA ILE A 334 12.11 -1.36 -15.76
C ILE A 334 12.63 -2.13 -14.53
N LEU A 335 12.21 -1.78 -13.32
CA LEU A 335 12.74 -2.36 -12.08
C LEU A 335 11.99 -3.60 -11.59
N PHE A 336 10.68 -3.69 -11.85
CA PHE A 336 9.79 -4.73 -11.34
C PHE A 336 9.20 -5.63 -12.44
N GLY A 337 9.40 -5.29 -13.72
CA GLY A 337 8.87 -6.03 -14.86
C GLY A 337 7.54 -5.47 -15.37
N PHE A 338 7.19 -5.88 -16.60
CA PHE A 338 5.99 -5.44 -17.31
C PHE A 338 4.91 -6.53 -17.42
N ASP A 339 5.13 -7.72 -16.86
CA ASP A 339 4.27 -8.89 -17.08
C ASP A 339 2.81 -8.65 -16.66
N SER A 340 2.60 -7.90 -15.57
CA SER A 340 1.28 -7.56 -15.04
C SER A 340 0.71 -6.23 -15.52
N ILE A 341 1.34 -5.53 -16.47
CA ILE A 341 0.90 -4.17 -16.87
C ILE A 341 -0.53 -4.13 -17.45
N THR A 342 -0.98 -5.25 -18.02
CA THR A 342 -2.33 -5.39 -18.59
C THR A 342 -3.37 -5.88 -17.60
N SER A 343 -2.97 -6.20 -16.36
CA SER A 343 -3.88 -6.66 -15.33
C SER A 343 -4.96 -5.60 -15.04
N PRO A 344 -6.25 -6.00 -15.00
CA PRO A 344 -7.31 -5.08 -14.63
C PRO A 344 -7.25 -4.77 -13.14
N TYR A 345 -7.66 -3.57 -12.76
CA TYR A 345 -8.10 -3.31 -11.40
C TYR A 345 -9.46 -3.98 -11.20
N LEU A 346 -9.58 -4.73 -10.11
CA LEU A 346 -10.78 -5.48 -9.73
C LEU A 346 -11.43 -4.79 -8.54
N TYR A 347 -12.75 -4.68 -8.58
CA TYR A 347 -13.55 -4.20 -7.44
C TYR A 347 -14.89 -4.92 -7.43
N ALA A 348 -15.43 -5.18 -6.24
CA ALA A 348 -16.74 -5.78 -6.08
C ALA A 348 -17.78 -4.69 -5.80
N VAL A 349 -18.95 -4.81 -6.42
CA VAL A 349 -20.14 -4.01 -6.12
C VAL A 349 -21.33 -4.94 -6.11
N ASP A 350 -22.14 -4.92 -5.06
CA ASP A 350 -23.33 -5.76 -4.90
C ASP A 350 -23.07 -7.26 -5.14
N GLY A 351 -21.89 -7.74 -4.73
CA GLY A 351 -21.48 -9.14 -4.90
C GLY A 351 -21.04 -9.54 -6.32
N ALA A 352 -20.91 -8.58 -7.24
CA ALA A 352 -20.40 -8.80 -8.59
C ALA A 352 -19.03 -8.16 -8.79
N ILE A 353 -18.12 -8.89 -9.47
CA ILE A 353 -16.80 -8.38 -9.83
C ILE A 353 -16.88 -7.51 -11.07
N HIS A 354 -16.37 -6.29 -10.93
CA HIS A 354 -16.19 -5.33 -12.01
C HIS A 354 -14.71 -5.11 -12.29
N GLN A 355 -14.42 -4.71 -13.52
CA GLN A 355 -13.05 -4.53 -14.00
C GLN A 355 -12.89 -3.15 -14.63
N MET A 356 -11.73 -2.55 -14.42
CA MET A 356 -11.26 -1.43 -15.23
C MET A 356 -9.77 -1.55 -15.55
N PRO A 357 -9.28 -0.96 -16.65
CA PRO A 357 -7.86 -1.02 -16.97
C PRO A 357 -7.00 -0.50 -15.82
N GLY A 358 -6.00 -1.29 -15.40
CA GLY A 358 -5.21 -0.99 -14.20
C GLY A 358 -4.45 0.34 -14.28
N LEU A 359 -3.85 0.64 -15.43
CA LEU A 359 -3.18 1.93 -15.64
C LEU A 359 -4.16 3.12 -15.55
N SER A 360 -5.40 2.96 -16.00
CA SER A 360 -6.44 3.99 -15.89
C SER A 360 -6.85 4.23 -14.43
N PHE A 361 -6.96 3.16 -13.64
CA PHE A 361 -7.19 3.27 -12.20
C PHE A 361 -6.06 4.02 -11.48
N VAL A 362 -4.80 3.67 -11.75
CA VAL A 362 -3.65 4.38 -11.17
C VAL A 362 -3.61 5.84 -11.62
N LEU A 363 -3.89 6.12 -12.90
CA LEU A 363 -3.97 7.49 -13.40
C LEU A 363 -5.07 8.27 -12.67
N TRP A 364 -6.22 7.65 -12.42
CA TRP A 364 -7.29 8.24 -11.62
C TRP A 364 -6.83 8.59 -10.19
N LYS A 365 -6.11 7.69 -9.50
CA LYS A 365 -5.49 7.96 -8.19
C LYS A 365 -4.53 9.15 -8.22
N TYR A 366 -3.73 9.26 -9.27
CA TYR A 366 -2.84 10.42 -9.48
C TYR A 366 -3.61 11.73 -9.69
N LEU A 367 -4.70 11.68 -10.46
CA LEU A 367 -5.57 12.84 -10.68
C LEU A 367 -6.31 13.25 -9.41
N LEU A 368 -6.73 12.29 -8.58
CA LEU A 368 -7.30 12.60 -7.26
C LEU A 368 -6.26 13.26 -6.34
N GLY A 369 -5.04 12.71 -6.30
CA GLY A 369 -3.92 13.31 -5.55
C GLY A 369 -3.53 14.71 -6.06
N SER A 370 -3.79 15.01 -7.34
CA SER A 370 -3.56 16.34 -7.93
C SER A 370 -4.38 17.45 -7.29
N VAL A 371 -5.51 17.13 -6.65
CA VAL A 371 -6.38 18.14 -6.05
C VAL A 371 -5.66 18.90 -4.96
N ASN A 372 -4.94 18.20 -4.08
CA ASN A 372 -4.09 18.86 -3.07
C ASN A 372 -3.06 19.79 -3.72
N LEU A 373 -2.40 19.32 -4.78
CA LEU A 373 -1.41 20.11 -5.52
C LEU A 373 -2.01 21.39 -6.12
N ILE A 374 -3.20 21.32 -6.71
CA ILE A 374 -3.90 22.47 -7.31
C ILE A 374 -4.34 23.46 -6.23
N VAL A 375 -4.89 22.96 -5.12
CA VAL A 375 -5.34 23.79 -3.99
C VAL A 375 -4.17 24.53 -3.38
N MET A 376 -3.07 23.82 -3.07
CA MET A 376 -1.88 24.41 -2.46
C MET A 376 -1.15 25.35 -3.42
N GLY A 377 -1.13 25.04 -4.71
CA GLY A 377 -0.62 25.96 -5.75
C GLY A 377 -1.45 27.24 -5.85
N THR A 378 -2.78 27.14 -5.73
CA THR A 378 -3.69 28.31 -5.73
C THR A 378 -3.52 29.14 -4.46
N LEU A 379 -3.41 28.51 -3.29
CA LEU A 379 -3.08 29.19 -2.04
C LEU A 379 -1.74 29.92 -2.14
N ALA A 380 -0.70 29.26 -2.66
CA ALA A 380 0.61 29.87 -2.85
C ALA A 380 0.57 31.06 -3.80
N PHE A 381 -0.22 30.97 -4.87
CA PHE A 381 -0.44 32.09 -5.79
C PHE A 381 -1.18 33.25 -5.12
N ALA A 382 -2.17 32.99 -4.27
CA ALA A 382 -2.87 34.01 -3.48
C ALA A 382 -1.92 34.70 -2.49
N ILE A 383 -1.11 33.93 -1.75
CA ILE A 383 -0.10 34.47 -0.84
C ILE A 383 0.94 35.29 -1.63
N SER A 384 1.31 34.85 -2.84
CA SER A 384 2.23 35.58 -3.73
C SER A 384 1.72 36.98 -4.11
N SER A 385 0.41 37.16 -4.31
CA SER A 385 -0.14 38.49 -4.61
C SER A 385 -0.21 39.38 -3.37
N LEU A 386 -0.41 38.78 -2.19
CA LEU A 386 -0.48 39.50 -0.91
C LEU A 386 0.89 39.90 -0.36
N LEU A 387 1.97 39.18 -0.68
CA LEU A 387 3.30 39.45 -0.13
C LEU A 387 4.22 40.12 -1.16
N ARG A 388 5.09 41.03 -0.72
CA ARG A 388 6.08 41.71 -1.59
C ARG A 388 7.43 40.96 -1.65
N ASN A 389 7.57 39.88 -0.89
CA ASN A 389 8.79 39.10 -0.78
C ASN A 389 8.49 37.65 -1.18
N ALA A 390 9.14 37.18 -2.25
CA ALA A 390 8.96 35.83 -2.75
C ALA A 390 9.40 34.75 -1.75
N ALA A 391 10.48 34.98 -0.99
CA ALA A 391 10.94 34.03 0.01
C ALA A 391 9.90 33.83 1.12
N LEU A 392 9.26 34.91 1.59
CA LEU A 392 8.17 34.82 2.57
C LEU A 392 6.93 34.12 1.99
N ALA A 393 6.55 34.45 0.74
CA ALA A 393 5.41 33.81 0.10
C ALA A 393 5.59 32.30 -0.07
N ILE A 394 6.78 31.88 -0.52
CA ILE A 394 7.12 30.46 -0.62
C ILE A 394 7.10 29.83 0.78
N GLY A 395 7.79 30.43 1.77
CA GLY A 395 7.90 29.88 3.12
C GLY A 395 6.54 29.62 3.80
N VAL A 396 5.63 30.59 3.75
CA VAL A 396 4.28 30.45 4.34
C VAL A 396 3.47 29.36 3.61
N SER A 397 3.60 29.26 2.29
CA SER A 397 2.88 28.27 1.49
C SER A 397 3.40 26.85 1.74
N VAL A 398 4.72 26.69 1.89
CA VAL A 398 5.32 25.40 2.26
C VAL A 398 4.93 25.01 3.67
N PHE A 399 4.88 25.97 4.61
CA PHE A 399 4.36 25.72 5.95
C PHE A 399 2.91 25.27 5.93
N ALA A 400 2.06 25.84 5.07
CA ALA A 400 0.68 25.38 4.92
C ALA A 400 0.61 23.93 4.38
N LEU A 401 1.40 23.58 3.36
CA LEU A 401 1.44 22.23 2.81
C LEU A 401 1.88 21.19 3.86
N LEU A 402 2.99 21.45 4.56
CA LEU A 402 3.57 20.49 5.51
C LEU A 402 2.88 20.51 6.88
N GLY A 403 2.48 21.69 7.32
CA GLY A 403 1.84 21.93 8.61
C GLY A 403 0.35 21.58 8.65
N GLY A 404 -0.32 21.49 7.49
CA GLY A 404 -1.74 21.15 7.40
C GLY A 404 -2.10 19.87 8.16
N ASN A 405 -1.36 18.78 7.92
CA ASN A 405 -1.59 17.51 8.62
C ASN A 405 -1.35 17.60 10.14
N ILE A 406 -0.36 18.40 10.57
CA ILE A 406 -0.09 18.63 11.99
C ILE A 406 -1.24 19.39 12.63
N ILE A 407 -1.72 20.45 11.96
CA ILE A 407 -2.88 21.22 12.40
C ILE A 407 -4.11 20.32 12.54
N MET A 408 -4.36 19.44 11.57
CA MET A 408 -5.48 18.51 11.63
C MET A 408 -5.33 17.48 12.76
N SER A 409 -4.13 16.92 12.95
CA SER A 409 -3.84 16.01 14.06
C SER A 409 -4.09 16.65 15.42
N ILE A 410 -3.70 17.91 15.61
CA ILE A 410 -3.95 18.64 16.86
C ILE A 410 -5.43 18.97 17.02
N LEU A 411 -6.06 19.61 16.03
CA LEU A 411 -7.43 20.10 16.15
C LEU A 411 -8.47 18.98 16.15
N GLY A 412 -8.36 18.04 15.21
CA GLY A 412 -9.30 16.93 15.05
C GLY A 412 -8.96 15.72 15.91
N GLY A 413 -7.68 15.34 15.98
CA GLY A 413 -7.24 14.17 16.74
C GLY A 413 -7.18 14.42 18.24
N MET A 414 -6.33 15.36 18.67
CA MET A 414 -6.06 15.62 20.09
C MET A 414 -7.18 16.42 20.75
N LEU A 415 -7.61 17.52 20.13
CA LEU A 415 -8.61 18.44 20.70
C LEU A 415 -10.06 18.07 20.35
N LYS A 416 -10.26 17.16 19.39
CA LYS A 416 -11.59 16.67 18.93
C LYS A 416 -12.55 17.79 18.52
N PHE A 417 -12.04 18.83 17.87
CA PHE A 417 -12.84 19.94 17.35
C PHE A 417 -13.49 19.58 16.02
N ASP A 418 -14.78 19.28 16.04
CA ASP A 418 -15.55 18.87 14.85
C ASP A 418 -15.57 19.93 13.73
N TRP A 419 -15.52 21.22 14.07
CA TRP A 419 -15.49 22.29 13.06
C TRP A 419 -14.23 22.27 12.18
N ALA A 420 -13.15 21.61 12.63
CA ALA A 420 -11.92 21.49 11.85
C ALA A 420 -12.12 20.73 10.53
N ARG A 421 -13.20 19.95 10.39
CA ARG A 421 -13.61 19.30 9.12
C ARG A 421 -13.86 20.29 7.97
N PHE A 422 -14.11 21.56 8.28
CA PHE A 422 -14.29 22.61 7.28
C PHE A 422 -12.97 23.28 6.86
N LEU A 423 -11.85 22.98 7.52
CA LEU A 423 -10.55 23.46 7.09
C LEU A 423 -10.13 22.78 5.79
N ILE A 424 -9.43 23.52 4.93
CA ILE A 424 -8.99 23.00 3.64
C ILE A 424 -8.14 21.72 3.79
N PHE A 425 -7.30 21.65 4.82
CA PHE A 425 -6.40 20.52 5.07
C PHE A 425 -7.14 19.21 5.34
N ALA A 426 -8.36 19.25 5.89
CA ALA A 426 -9.17 18.06 6.12
C ALA A 426 -9.71 17.44 4.82
N ASN A 427 -9.74 18.21 3.73
CA ASN A 427 -10.54 17.89 2.54
C ASN A 427 -9.71 17.63 1.28
N VAL A 428 -8.41 17.90 1.30
CA VAL A 428 -7.53 17.83 0.12
C VAL A 428 -7.06 16.43 -0.24
N ASP A 429 -7.09 15.48 0.70
CA ASP A 429 -6.69 14.09 0.46
C ASP A 429 -7.89 13.25 -0.01
N LEU A 430 -8.27 13.44 -1.28
CA LEU A 430 -9.41 12.73 -1.86
C LEU A 430 -9.18 11.23 -2.01
N ASN A 431 -7.91 10.78 -2.10
CA ASN A 431 -7.61 9.35 -2.14
C ASN A 431 -8.02 8.69 -0.82
N ALA A 432 -7.60 9.28 0.31
CA ALA A 432 -7.99 8.80 1.64
C ALA A 432 -9.50 8.87 1.87
N ILE A 433 -10.16 9.96 1.45
CA ILE A 433 -11.62 10.13 1.63
C ILE A 433 -12.42 9.09 0.84
N ILE A 434 -12.02 8.77 -0.39
CA ILE A 434 -12.68 7.73 -1.20
C ILE A 434 -12.53 6.35 -0.57
N GLU A 435 -11.41 6.10 0.09
CA GLU A 435 -11.14 4.84 0.81
C GLU A 435 -11.82 4.78 2.19
N GLY A 436 -12.62 5.78 2.57
CA GLY A 436 -13.26 5.85 3.89
C GLY A 436 -12.31 6.26 5.03
N ASN A 437 -11.03 6.47 4.73
CA ASN A 437 -10.00 6.90 5.67
C ASN A 437 -10.12 8.40 5.99
N THR A 438 -11.17 8.76 6.74
CA THR A 438 -11.47 10.15 7.10
C THR A 438 -11.25 10.41 8.59
N MET A 439 -10.72 11.59 8.92
CA MET A 439 -10.48 11.99 10.32
C MET A 439 -11.79 12.33 11.07
N PHE A 440 -12.82 12.79 10.34
CA PHE A 440 -14.10 13.19 10.92
C PHE A 440 -15.23 12.36 10.33
N GLN A 441 -16.19 11.99 11.17
CA GLN A 441 -17.37 11.26 10.74
C GLN A 441 -18.23 12.06 9.76
N GLY A 442 -18.84 11.36 8.81
CA GLY A 442 -19.75 11.96 7.82
C GLY A 442 -19.06 12.71 6.67
N MET A 443 -17.73 12.64 6.58
CA MET A 443 -17.01 13.19 5.43
C MET A 443 -17.22 12.30 4.20
N THR A 444 -17.68 12.93 3.12
CA THR A 444 -17.87 12.29 1.82
C THR A 444 -17.07 13.05 0.76
N VAL A 445 -16.82 12.40 -0.37
CA VAL A 445 -16.18 13.05 -1.53
C VAL A 445 -16.92 14.33 -1.94
N GLY A 446 -18.26 14.28 -1.96
CA GLY A 446 -19.09 15.43 -2.30
C GLY A 446 -18.95 16.58 -1.29
N PHE A 447 -18.94 16.26 0.00
CA PHE A 447 -18.69 17.24 1.06
C PHE A 447 -17.31 17.92 0.88
N SER A 448 -16.27 17.12 0.69
CA SER A 448 -14.90 17.65 0.57
C SER A 448 -14.70 18.49 -0.68
N LEU A 449 -15.28 18.08 -1.81
CA LEU A 449 -15.27 18.89 -3.04
C LEU A 449 -15.99 20.23 -2.85
N ALA A 450 -17.10 20.26 -2.11
CA ALA A 450 -17.80 21.51 -1.82
C ALA A 450 -16.96 22.46 -0.95
N VAL A 451 -16.32 21.93 0.10
CA VAL A 451 -15.41 22.72 0.97
C VAL A 451 -14.20 23.24 0.17
N ILE A 452 -13.60 22.39 -0.67
CA ILE A 452 -12.50 22.78 -1.56
C ILE A 452 -12.95 23.90 -2.50
N ALA A 453 -14.11 23.77 -3.13
CA ALA A 453 -14.62 24.77 -4.08
C ALA A 453 -14.78 26.15 -3.42
N VAL A 454 -15.33 26.20 -2.20
CA VAL A 454 -15.45 27.44 -1.43
C VAL A 454 -14.09 28.07 -1.15
N HIS A 455 -13.11 27.29 -0.69
CA HIS A 455 -11.75 27.79 -0.44
C HIS A 455 -11.05 28.25 -1.72
N MET A 456 -11.22 27.53 -2.82
CA MET A 456 -10.67 27.90 -4.12
C MET A 456 -11.22 29.25 -4.59
N VAL A 457 -12.52 29.50 -4.40
CA VAL A 457 -13.13 30.82 -4.69
C VAL A 457 -12.51 31.90 -3.80
N VAL A 458 -12.39 31.65 -2.50
CA VAL A 458 -11.77 32.60 -1.56
C VAL A 458 -10.34 32.91 -1.97
N PHE A 459 -9.50 31.88 -2.20
CA PHE A 459 -8.11 32.08 -2.61
C PHE A 459 -8.00 32.82 -3.94
N PHE A 460 -8.84 32.49 -4.92
CA PHE A 460 -8.84 33.19 -6.21
C PHE A 460 -9.22 34.66 -6.07
N LEU A 461 -10.27 34.98 -5.29
CA LEU A 461 -10.70 36.35 -5.05
C LEU A 461 -9.65 37.16 -4.26
N THR A 462 -9.04 36.56 -3.23
CA THR A 462 -7.93 37.16 -2.50
C THR A 462 -6.73 37.41 -3.42
N ALA A 463 -6.39 36.44 -4.28
CA ALA A 463 -5.32 36.58 -5.25
C ALA A 463 -5.58 37.74 -6.21
N TRP A 464 -6.82 37.81 -6.74
CA TRP A 464 -7.27 38.83 -7.67
C TRP A 464 -7.23 40.22 -7.05
N ASP A 465 -7.81 40.38 -5.86
CA ASP A 465 -7.86 41.65 -5.14
C ASP A 465 -6.44 42.19 -4.86
N GLY A 466 -5.57 41.31 -4.33
CA GLY A 466 -4.18 41.64 -4.05
C GLY A 466 -3.37 42.04 -5.28
N PHE A 467 -3.75 41.57 -6.48
CA PHE A 467 -3.10 41.95 -7.73
C PHE A 467 -3.70 43.23 -8.36
N MET A 468 -5.02 43.43 -8.25
CA MET A 468 -5.69 44.57 -8.91
C MET A 468 -5.58 45.88 -8.13
N HIS A 469 -5.80 45.85 -6.82
CA HIS A 469 -6.02 47.08 -6.03
C HIS A 469 -4.78 47.56 -5.27
N ARG A 470 -3.71 46.76 -5.22
CA ARG A 470 -2.54 47.03 -4.35
C ARG A 470 -1.57 48.10 -4.85
N GLU A 471 -1.95 48.88 -5.86
CA GLU A 471 -1.12 49.94 -6.45
C GLU A 471 -1.65 51.36 -6.22
N SER A 472 -2.60 51.58 -5.31
CA SER A 472 -3.08 52.93 -4.99
C SER A 472 -2.37 53.61 -3.80
N ILE A 473 -1.21 53.13 -3.34
CA ILE A 473 -0.43 53.77 -2.25
C ILE A 473 1.06 53.78 -2.58
#